data_AF-A0A651FNE3-F1
#
_entry.id   AF-A0A651FNE3-F1
#
_cell.length_a   1.000
_cell.length_b   1.000
_cell.length_c   1.000
_cell.angle_alpha   90.00
_cell.angle_beta   90.00
_cell.angle_gamma   90.00
#
_symmetry.space_group_name_H-M   'P 1'
#
loop_
_entity.id
_entity.type
_entity.pdbx_description
1 polymer ?
#
loop_
_entity_poly.entity_id
_entity_poly.type
_entity_poly.pdbx_seq_one_letter_code
_entity_poly.pdbx_strand_id
1 'polypeptide(L)'
;EIDLLVDETAPGHDLFSVVKQPVSLEDQAIGLHVSRLVRDGGTLQIGIGQVGDALANGLILRHRGEIDAIWRDCPFHRSETFAETGPFENGLYGVTEMLVDGLLALFEEGVIAREAQGALIHAGFFLDSRDFYARLRALPREKRARISMMPVSFTNSLYGDESARRAARRDARFVNSAMMVTALGAAVSDGTEDGQVVSGVGGQFNFVEQAFALDGARAVLTLPATRESYGEVTSNIVWSYGHVTIPRHLRDIVVTQYGIADLRGKSDAQVIAALIAIADSRFQPMLEREAKRAGKLPLEYRIPEHARANTPERLESWLLAHAQKLPAFPFGTDFTLVERRLLPALSALKSASARRRDLAALLWRGMRSRPVEGEDAALRRMDLDRPRGVRQRLSALALRAALRQTHPRYAALFAP
;
A
#
# COMPACT_ATOMS: atom_id res chain seq x y z
N GLU A 1 -31.85 -23.01 -13.03
CA GLU A 1 -31.37 -21.66 -12.67
C GLU A 1 -30.90 -20.84 -13.87
N ILE A 2 -30.47 -21.45 -14.99
CA ILE A 2 -30.03 -20.68 -16.16
C ILE A 2 -31.12 -20.69 -17.24
N ASP A 3 -31.60 -19.51 -17.63
CA ASP A 3 -32.63 -19.32 -18.66
C ASP A 3 -32.06 -19.24 -20.09
N LEU A 4 -30.83 -18.74 -20.25
CA LEU A 4 -30.15 -18.63 -21.54
C LEU A 4 -28.63 -18.77 -21.36
N LEU A 5 -27.99 -19.55 -22.24
CA LEU A 5 -26.54 -19.70 -22.31
C LEU A 5 -26.05 -19.11 -23.63
N VAL A 6 -25.17 -18.13 -23.56
CA VAL A 6 -24.42 -17.65 -24.73
C VAL A 6 -23.07 -18.33 -24.71
N ASP A 7 -22.85 -19.25 -25.64
CA ASP A 7 -21.55 -19.86 -25.86
C ASP A 7 -20.78 -19.00 -26.88
N GLU A 8 -19.87 -18.17 -26.38
CA GLU A 8 -18.96 -17.41 -27.23
C GLU A 8 -17.76 -18.28 -27.60
N THR A 9 -17.83 -18.90 -28.78
CA THR A 9 -16.72 -19.65 -29.38
C THR A 9 -15.62 -18.74 -29.95
N ALA A 10 -15.71 -17.41 -29.80
CA ALA A 10 -14.75 -16.45 -30.29
C ALA A 10 -13.84 -15.93 -29.16
N PRO A 11 -12.51 -15.80 -29.36
CA PRO A 11 -11.53 -15.45 -28.31
C PRO A 11 -11.55 -13.96 -27.90
N GLY A 12 -12.72 -13.32 -27.84
CA GLY A 12 -12.85 -11.86 -27.82
C GLY A 12 -12.87 -11.18 -26.45
N HIS A 13 -13.13 -11.91 -25.37
CA HIS A 13 -13.34 -11.31 -24.05
C HIS A 13 -12.33 -11.83 -23.02
N ASP A 14 -11.25 -11.06 -22.84
CA ASP A 14 -10.35 -11.24 -21.71
C ASP A 14 -11.03 -10.82 -20.40
N LEU A 15 -10.69 -11.49 -19.30
CA LEU A 15 -11.05 -11.00 -17.96
C LEU A 15 -10.46 -9.60 -17.77
N PHE A 16 -11.24 -8.72 -17.16
CA PHE A 16 -10.76 -7.40 -16.79
C PHE A 16 -9.51 -7.52 -15.90
N SER A 17 -8.45 -6.84 -16.29
CA SER A 17 -7.15 -6.84 -15.63
C SER A 17 -6.87 -5.47 -15.03
N VAL A 18 -6.49 -5.45 -13.75
CA VAL A 18 -6.05 -4.22 -13.09
C VAL A 18 -4.61 -3.91 -13.46
N VAL A 19 -4.35 -2.68 -13.90
CA VAL A 19 -2.98 -2.23 -14.20
C VAL A 19 -2.21 -2.01 -12.90
N LYS A 20 -1.33 -2.96 -12.55
CA LYS A 20 -0.49 -2.89 -11.36
C LYS A 20 0.40 -1.66 -11.37
N GLN A 21 0.37 -0.87 -10.29
CA GLN A 21 1.29 0.24 -10.08
C GLN A 21 2.54 -0.24 -9.34
N PRO A 22 3.73 0.33 -9.62
CA PRO A 22 4.95 -0.03 -8.91
C PRO A 22 4.85 0.35 -7.44
N VAL A 23 5.16 -0.55 -6.52
CA VAL A 23 5.16 -0.28 -5.07
C VAL A 23 6.13 0.85 -4.76
N SER A 24 5.61 1.94 -4.19
CA SER A 24 6.41 3.11 -3.78
C SER A 24 7.25 2.81 -2.54
N LEU A 25 8.25 3.64 -2.24
CA LEU A 25 9.03 3.49 -1.01
C LEU A 25 8.15 3.71 0.24
N GLU A 26 7.18 4.60 0.15
CA GLU A 26 6.18 4.82 1.20
C GLU A 26 5.38 3.54 1.46
N ASP A 27 4.87 2.91 0.40
CA ASP A 27 4.09 1.68 0.50
C ASP A 27 4.94 0.49 0.98
N GLN A 28 6.21 0.39 0.56
CA GLN A 28 7.17 -0.60 1.07
C GLN A 28 7.31 -0.47 2.59
N ALA A 29 7.57 0.74 3.10
CA ALA A 29 7.71 0.97 4.54
C ALA A 29 6.40 0.73 5.30
N ILE A 30 5.26 1.13 4.74
CA ILE A 30 3.95 0.84 5.33
C ILE A 30 3.75 -0.68 5.42
N GLY A 31 3.99 -1.41 4.33
CA GLY A 31 3.87 -2.87 4.29
C GLY A 31 4.78 -3.56 5.31
N LEU A 32 6.02 -3.08 5.46
CA LEU A 32 6.93 -3.51 6.51
C LEU A 32 6.32 -3.23 7.89
N HIS A 33 5.95 -1.99 8.23
CA HIS A 33 5.37 -1.68 9.55
C HIS A 33 4.13 -2.53 9.85
N VAL A 34 3.23 -2.71 8.89
CA VAL A 34 2.04 -3.56 9.05
C VAL A 34 2.43 -5.03 9.24
N SER A 35 3.51 -5.51 8.61
CA SER A 35 3.98 -6.89 8.81
C SER A 35 4.26 -7.20 10.28
N ARG A 36 4.69 -6.23 11.09
CA ARG A 36 4.94 -6.39 12.54
C ARG A 36 3.66 -6.47 13.38
N LEU A 37 2.49 -6.22 12.79
CA LEU A 37 1.18 -6.38 13.43
C LEU A 37 0.64 -7.81 13.30
N VAL A 38 1.03 -8.54 12.25
CA VAL A 38 0.42 -9.81 11.87
C VAL A 38 0.97 -10.95 12.73
N ARG A 39 0.13 -11.59 13.53
CA ARG A 39 0.53 -12.68 14.42
C ARG A 39 0.47 -14.03 13.71
N ASP A 40 1.40 -14.93 14.03
CA ASP A 40 1.27 -16.32 13.63
C ASP A 40 0.01 -16.95 14.22
N GLY A 41 -0.62 -17.88 13.49
CA GLY A 41 -1.93 -18.43 13.82
C GLY A 41 -3.11 -17.46 13.62
N GLY A 42 -2.84 -16.22 13.19
CA GLY A 42 -3.84 -15.17 13.05
C GLY A 42 -4.72 -15.28 11.80
N THR A 43 -5.38 -14.16 11.49
CA THR A 43 -6.26 -14.01 10.33
C THR A 43 -5.88 -12.75 9.57
N LEU A 44 -5.87 -12.82 8.24
CA LEU A 44 -5.47 -11.70 7.39
C LEU A 44 -6.55 -11.34 6.38
N GLN A 45 -6.80 -10.04 6.27
CA GLN A 45 -7.49 -9.41 5.15
C GLN A 45 -6.63 -8.26 4.64
N ILE A 46 -6.41 -8.25 3.32
CA ILE A 46 -5.76 -7.15 2.61
C ILE A 46 -6.56 -6.88 1.33
N GLY A 47 -6.56 -5.63 0.88
CA GLY A 47 -7.16 -5.22 -0.39
C GLY A 47 -6.15 -5.21 -1.53
N ILE A 48 -6.61 -4.77 -2.71
CA ILE A 48 -5.77 -4.56 -3.89
C ILE A 48 -4.84 -3.34 -3.72
N GLY A 49 -3.73 -3.34 -4.44
CA GLY A 49 -2.86 -2.19 -4.60
C GLY A 49 -1.51 -2.35 -3.91
N GLN A 50 -0.71 -1.29 -3.98
CA GLN A 50 0.71 -1.30 -3.63
C GLN A 50 0.98 -1.70 -2.18
N VAL A 51 0.16 -1.24 -1.22
CA VAL A 51 0.30 -1.58 0.20
C VAL A 51 0.04 -3.06 0.47
N GLY A 52 -0.97 -3.65 -0.19
CA GLY A 52 -1.26 -5.09 -0.06
C GLY A 52 -0.10 -5.94 -0.57
N ASP A 53 0.44 -5.57 -1.73
CA ASP A 53 1.61 -6.23 -2.32
C ASP A 53 2.87 -6.07 -1.45
N ALA A 54 3.12 -4.87 -0.93
CA ALA A 54 4.23 -4.58 -0.01
C ALA A 54 4.14 -5.39 1.29
N LEU A 55 2.95 -5.45 1.89
CA LEU A 55 2.70 -6.22 3.10
C LEU A 55 2.92 -7.71 2.85
N ALA A 56 2.36 -8.27 1.79
CA ALA A 56 2.56 -9.67 1.45
C ALA A 56 4.05 -9.99 1.24
N ASN A 57 4.80 -9.14 0.54
CA ASN A 57 6.24 -9.31 0.39
C ASN A 57 6.96 -9.28 1.75
N GLY A 58 6.60 -8.32 2.62
CA GLY A 58 7.13 -8.25 3.98
C GLY A 58 6.86 -9.51 4.79
N LEU A 59 5.65 -10.08 4.70
CA LEU A 59 5.30 -11.34 5.37
C LEU A 59 6.07 -12.54 4.81
N ILE A 60 6.32 -12.61 3.51
CA ILE A 60 7.15 -13.66 2.89
C ILE A 60 8.59 -13.55 3.36
N LEU A 61 9.17 -12.34 3.38
CA LEU A 61 10.51 -12.11 3.93
C LEU A 61 10.59 -12.52 5.40
N ARG A 62 9.53 -12.26 6.17
CA ARG A 62 9.43 -12.70 7.57
C ARG A 62 9.40 -14.21 7.68
N HIS A 63 8.58 -14.88 6.87
CA HIS A 63 8.46 -16.33 6.83
C HIS A 63 9.78 -17.02 6.48
N ARG A 64 10.55 -16.43 5.57
CA ARG A 64 11.86 -16.94 5.13
C ARG A 64 13.03 -16.56 6.05
N GLY A 65 12.79 -15.77 7.11
CA GLY A 65 13.85 -15.28 8.01
C GLY A 65 14.76 -14.21 7.38
N GLU A 66 14.29 -13.53 6.33
CA GLU A 66 15.07 -12.58 5.53
C GLU A 66 14.83 -11.11 5.89
N ILE A 67 13.88 -10.84 6.79
CA ILE A 67 13.42 -9.48 7.14
C ILE A 67 14.30 -8.76 8.16
N ASP A 68 15.08 -9.49 8.97
CA ASP A 68 15.77 -8.93 10.14
C ASP A 68 16.78 -7.84 9.80
N ALA A 69 17.52 -8.00 8.70
CA ALA A 69 18.46 -6.99 8.24
C ALA A 69 17.74 -5.67 7.92
N ILE A 70 16.57 -5.75 7.29
CA ILE A 70 15.75 -4.58 6.94
C ILE A 70 15.32 -3.85 8.22
N TRP A 71 14.89 -4.59 9.24
CA TRP A 71 14.47 -3.99 10.51
C TRP A 71 15.60 -3.45 11.38
N ARG A 72 16.80 -4.02 11.26
CA ARG A 72 17.99 -3.53 11.95
C ARG A 72 18.38 -2.13 11.47
N ASP A 73 18.23 -1.90 10.17
CA ASP A 73 18.63 -0.66 9.52
C ASP A 73 17.50 0.40 9.52
N CYS A 74 16.34 0.08 10.09
CA CYS A 74 15.19 0.98 10.17
C CYS A 74 15.50 2.23 11.02
N PRO A 75 15.40 3.44 10.44
CA PRO A 75 15.76 4.68 11.13
C PRO A 75 14.62 5.26 11.97
N PHE A 76 13.42 4.68 11.89
CA PHE A 76 12.21 5.16 12.54
C PHE A 76 11.93 4.41 13.83
N HIS A 77 11.16 5.03 14.73
CA HIS A 77 10.80 4.40 15.98
C HIS A 77 9.98 3.12 15.76
N ARG A 78 10.37 2.06 16.45
CA ARG A 78 9.72 0.76 16.40
C ARG A 78 8.90 0.58 17.66
N SER A 79 7.58 0.42 17.48
CA SER A 79 6.71 0.03 18.60
C SER A 79 7.19 -1.29 19.20
N GLU A 80 7.23 -1.35 20.53
CA GLU A 80 7.48 -2.57 21.31
C GLU A 80 6.23 -3.45 21.40
N THR A 81 5.04 -2.84 21.32
CA THR A 81 3.74 -3.53 21.34
C THR A 81 3.53 -4.40 20.10
N PHE A 82 4.09 -3.97 18.97
CA PHE A 82 3.96 -4.64 17.68
C PHE A 82 5.34 -5.03 17.18
N ALA A 83 5.77 -6.23 17.55
CA ALA A 83 7.15 -6.68 17.38
C ALA A 83 7.29 -7.99 16.60
N GLU A 84 6.26 -8.40 15.86
CA GLU A 84 6.27 -9.67 15.12
C GLU A 84 7.34 -9.64 14.01
N THR A 85 8.35 -10.50 14.13
CA THR A 85 9.40 -10.70 13.10
C THR A 85 9.67 -12.17 12.79
N GLY A 86 9.06 -13.10 13.52
CA GLY A 86 9.25 -14.54 13.34
C GLY A 86 8.45 -15.14 12.19
N PRO A 87 8.80 -16.38 11.78
CA PRO A 87 8.09 -17.09 10.72
C PRO A 87 6.64 -17.43 11.13
N PHE A 88 5.91 -18.04 10.19
CA PHE A 88 4.54 -18.48 10.41
C PHE A 88 4.50 -20.00 10.57
N GLU A 89 4.61 -20.49 11.80
CA GLU A 89 4.62 -21.92 12.09
C GLU A 89 3.21 -22.52 12.04
N ASN A 90 2.24 -21.82 12.60
CA ASN A 90 0.82 -22.21 12.58
C ASN A 90 0.11 -21.73 11.32
N GLY A 91 0.69 -20.77 10.61
CA GLY A 91 0.15 -20.20 9.38
C GLY A 91 -0.96 -19.20 9.64
N LEU A 92 -1.31 -18.47 8.59
CA LEU A 92 -2.44 -17.56 8.56
C LEU A 92 -3.66 -18.20 7.92
N TYR A 93 -4.84 -17.70 8.31
CA TYR A 93 -6.09 -17.91 7.61
C TYR A 93 -6.45 -16.64 6.82
N GLY A 94 -6.79 -16.78 5.54
CA GLY A 94 -7.24 -15.67 4.71
C GLY A 94 -8.77 -15.54 4.71
N VAL A 95 -9.30 -14.38 5.10
CA VAL A 95 -10.70 -14.02 4.82
C VAL A 95 -10.74 -12.60 4.30
N THR A 96 -11.17 -12.43 3.06
CA THR A 96 -11.08 -11.14 2.36
C THR A 96 -12.34 -10.87 1.56
N GLU A 97 -12.67 -9.61 1.34
CA GLU A 97 -13.67 -9.24 0.34
C GLU A 97 -13.19 -9.64 -1.06
N MET A 98 -11.92 -9.35 -1.35
CA MET A 98 -11.31 -9.52 -2.66
C MET A 98 -10.06 -10.38 -2.56
N LEU A 99 -9.99 -11.46 -3.34
CA LEU A 99 -8.75 -12.20 -3.53
C LEU A 99 -7.86 -11.43 -4.51
N VAL A 100 -6.66 -11.11 -4.04
CA VAL A 100 -5.64 -10.33 -4.74
C VAL A 100 -4.33 -11.09 -4.76
N ASP A 101 -3.40 -10.62 -5.58
CA ASP A 101 -2.15 -11.30 -5.87
C ASP A 101 -1.25 -11.50 -4.63
N GLY A 102 -1.19 -10.51 -3.75
CA GLY A 102 -0.49 -10.65 -2.47
C GLY A 102 -0.99 -11.82 -1.61
N LEU A 103 -2.30 -12.05 -1.53
CA LEU A 103 -2.85 -13.20 -0.78
C LEU A 103 -2.56 -14.53 -1.49
N LEU A 104 -2.62 -14.55 -2.83
CA LEU A 104 -2.26 -15.73 -3.60
C LEU A 104 -0.78 -16.10 -3.41
N ALA A 105 0.12 -15.11 -3.43
CA ALA A 105 1.54 -15.33 -3.17
C ALA A 105 1.79 -15.88 -1.75
N LEU A 106 1.12 -15.32 -0.73
CA LEU A 106 1.22 -15.84 0.64
C LEU A 106 0.73 -17.28 0.77
N PHE A 107 -0.28 -17.67 -0.03
CA PHE A 107 -0.77 -19.04 -0.09
C PHE A 107 0.21 -19.98 -0.80
N GLU A 108 0.81 -19.55 -1.90
CA GLU A 108 1.83 -20.32 -2.61
C GLU A 108 3.09 -20.55 -1.77
N GLU A 109 3.47 -19.56 -0.98
CA GLU A 109 4.63 -19.58 -0.06
C GLU A 109 4.37 -20.30 1.27
N GLY A 110 3.15 -20.80 1.50
CA GLY A 110 2.82 -21.51 2.74
C GLY A 110 2.66 -20.61 3.97
N VAL A 111 2.63 -19.28 3.79
CA VAL A 111 2.29 -18.33 4.86
C VAL A 111 0.81 -18.45 5.23
N ILE A 112 -0.06 -18.57 4.23
CA ILE A 112 -1.47 -18.96 4.45
C ILE A 112 -1.56 -20.48 4.45
N ALA A 113 -1.54 -21.06 5.64
CA ALA A 113 -1.56 -22.50 5.87
C ALA A 113 -2.54 -22.94 6.96
N ARG A 114 -3.20 -22.00 7.65
CA ARG A 114 -4.15 -22.33 8.71
C ARG A 114 -5.55 -22.54 8.13
N GLU A 115 -6.06 -23.75 8.28
CA GLU A 115 -7.43 -24.08 7.87
C GLU A 115 -8.46 -23.50 8.83
N ALA A 116 -9.52 -22.94 8.26
CA ALA A 116 -10.72 -22.61 8.99
C ALA A 116 -11.93 -22.89 8.10
N GLN A 117 -12.93 -23.59 8.65
CA GLN A 117 -14.19 -23.89 7.94
C GLN A 117 -13.96 -24.56 6.56
N GLY A 118 -13.00 -25.49 6.47
CA GLY A 118 -12.73 -26.27 5.26
C GLY A 118 -11.88 -25.57 4.18
N ALA A 119 -11.44 -24.32 4.41
CA ALA A 119 -10.62 -23.59 3.46
C ALA A 119 -9.40 -22.92 4.13
N LEU A 120 -8.42 -22.56 3.31
CA LEU A 120 -7.29 -21.71 3.70
C LEU A 120 -7.55 -20.25 3.38
N ILE A 121 -8.34 -19.99 2.32
CA ILE A 121 -8.79 -18.66 1.93
C ILE A 121 -10.30 -18.68 1.67
N HIS A 122 -11.01 -17.71 2.25
CA HIS A 122 -12.35 -17.34 1.84
C HIS A 122 -12.35 -15.95 1.21
N ALA A 123 -12.93 -15.80 0.02
CA ALA A 123 -12.99 -14.54 -0.71
C ALA A 123 -14.37 -14.27 -1.31
N GLY A 124 -14.79 -12.99 -1.32
CA GLY A 124 -16.07 -12.57 -1.90
C GLY A 124 -16.07 -12.61 -3.42
N PHE A 125 -14.98 -12.12 -4.02
CA PHE A 125 -14.73 -12.13 -5.45
C PHE A 125 -13.23 -12.02 -5.73
N PHE A 126 -12.81 -12.22 -6.98
CA PHE A 126 -11.40 -12.15 -7.40
C PHE A 126 -11.23 -10.98 -8.36
N LEU A 127 -10.18 -10.18 -8.18
CA LEU A 127 -9.86 -9.07 -9.08
C LEU A 127 -8.38 -8.71 -8.96
N ASP A 128 -7.63 -8.92 -10.04
CA ASP A 128 -6.24 -8.48 -10.13
C ASP A 128 -5.76 -8.49 -11.60
N SER A 129 -4.45 -8.62 -11.82
CA SER A 129 -3.78 -8.70 -13.11
C SER A 129 -4.01 -10.02 -13.88
N ARG A 130 -3.60 -10.07 -15.14
CA ARG A 130 -3.64 -11.29 -15.97
C ARG A 130 -2.75 -12.40 -15.42
N ASP A 131 -1.57 -12.04 -14.90
CA ASP A 131 -0.64 -12.99 -14.29
C ASP A 131 -1.26 -13.69 -13.07
N PHE A 132 -1.95 -12.93 -12.21
CA PHE A 132 -2.71 -13.49 -11.09
C PHE A 132 -3.71 -14.56 -11.54
N TYR A 133 -4.54 -14.27 -12.55
CA TYR A 133 -5.49 -15.26 -13.05
C TYR A 133 -4.81 -16.47 -13.69
N ALA A 134 -3.67 -16.28 -14.35
CA ALA A 134 -2.88 -17.38 -14.92
C ALA A 134 -2.31 -18.29 -13.82
N ARG A 135 -1.71 -17.72 -12.78
CA ARG A 135 -1.20 -18.44 -11.60
C ARG A 135 -2.30 -19.19 -10.88
N LEU A 136 -3.43 -18.53 -10.61
CA LEU A 136 -4.60 -19.15 -10.00
C LEU A 136 -5.12 -20.36 -10.79
N ARG A 137 -5.16 -20.26 -12.14
CA ARG A 137 -5.55 -21.37 -13.02
C ARG A 137 -4.52 -22.50 -13.02
N ALA A 138 -3.24 -22.17 -12.96
CA ALA A 138 -2.13 -23.13 -12.95
C ALA A 138 -2.01 -23.92 -11.64
N LEU A 139 -2.65 -23.47 -10.55
CA LEU A 139 -2.67 -24.21 -9.29
C LEU A 139 -3.25 -25.63 -9.47
N PRO A 140 -2.60 -26.65 -8.87
CA PRO A 140 -3.17 -27.98 -8.76
C PRO A 140 -4.58 -27.93 -8.17
N ARG A 141 -5.47 -28.79 -8.67
CA ARG A 141 -6.89 -28.80 -8.25
C ARG A 141 -7.05 -28.89 -6.74
N GLU A 142 -6.21 -29.67 -6.07
CA GLU A 142 -6.21 -29.82 -4.61
C GLU A 142 -5.88 -28.52 -3.87
N LYS A 143 -4.85 -27.79 -4.33
CA LYS A 143 -4.50 -26.48 -3.75
C LYS A 143 -5.60 -25.45 -4.02
N ARG A 144 -6.09 -25.38 -5.26
CA ARG A 144 -7.16 -24.45 -5.65
C ARG A 144 -8.46 -24.72 -4.90
N ALA A 145 -8.77 -25.97 -4.56
CA ALA A 145 -9.92 -26.34 -3.74
C ALA A 145 -9.82 -25.82 -2.28
N ARG A 146 -8.65 -25.36 -1.83
CA ARG A 146 -8.46 -24.70 -0.53
C ARG A 146 -8.83 -23.20 -0.56
N ILE A 147 -9.17 -22.66 -1.73
CA ILE A 147 -9.66 -21.29 -1.92
C ILE A 147 -11.15 -21.39 -2.19
N SER A 148 -11.96 -20.83 -1.30
CA SER A 148 -13.42 -20.88 -1.37
C SER A 148 -13.98 -19.49 -1.66
N MET A 149 -14.72 -19.36 -2.77
CA MET A 149 -15.46 -18.14 -3.07
C MET A 149 -16.80 -18.19 -2.34
N MET A 150 -17.09 -17.16 -1.55
CA MET A 150 -18.25 -17.09 -0.66
C MET A 150 -19.05 -15.82 -0.95
N PRO A 151 -20.35 -15.77 -0.63
CA PRO A 151 -21.08 -14.51 -0.68
C PRO A 151 -20.44 -13.47 0.26
N VAL A 152 -20.51 -12.19 -0.11
CA VAL A 152 -19.95 -11.10 0.71
C VAL A 152 -20.55 -11.04 2.13
N SER A 153 -21.76 -11.56 2.32
CA SER A 153 -22.38 -11.72 3.64
C SER A 153 -21.63 -12.69 4.56
N PHE A 154 -20.79 -13.57 4.00
CA PHE A 154 -19.86 -14.41 4.74
C PHE A 154 -18.58 -13.64 5.07
N THR A 155 -17.89 -13.07 4.08
CA THR A 155 -16.56 -12.46 4.25
C THR A 155 -16.60 -11.16 5.05
N ASN A 156 -17.62 -10.33 4.80
CA ASN A 156 -17.72 -8.97 5.33
C ASN A 156 -18.59 -8.89 6.58
N SER A 157 -19.01 -10.01 7.17
CA SER A 157 -19.83 -9.97 8.37
C SER A 157 -19.58 -11.17 9.26
N LEU A 158 -19.94 -11.05 10.54
CA LEU A 158 -20.04 -12.17 11.47
C LEU A 158 -21.45 -12.77 11.53
N TYR A 159 -22.49 -12.08 11.02
CA TYR A 159 -23.88 -12.51 11.18
C TYR A 159 -24.20 -13.87 10.53
N GLY A 160 -25.20 -14.56 11.08
CA GLY A 160 -25.68 -15.86 10.61
C GLY A 160 -24.99 -17.05 11.27
N ASP A 161 -23.66 -17.04 11.37
CA ASP A 161 -22.87 -18.06 12.10
C ASP A 161 -21.72 -17.41 12.88
N GLU A 162 -22.10 -16.57 13.83
CA GLU A 162 -21.15 -15.77 14.59
C GLU A 162 -20.16 -16.64 15.36
N SER A 163 -20.61 -17.74 15.97
CA SER A 163 -19.76 -18.60 16.79
C SER A 163 -18.62 -19.20 15.97
N ALA A 164 -18.91 -19.82 14.82
CA ALA A 164 -17.89 -20.41 13.97
C ALA A 164 -16.97 -19.34 13.35
N ARG A 165 -17.53 -18.20 12.93
CA ARG A 165 -16.74 -17.10 12.34
C ARG A 165 -15.81 -16.45 13.36
N ARG A 166 -16.26 -16.24 14.60
CA ARG A 166 -15.42 -15.74 15.70
C ARG A 166 -14.30 -16.71 16.03
N ALA A 167 -14.61 -18.01 16.11
CA ALA A 167 -13.61 -19.05 16.35
C ALA A 167 -12.58 -19.16 15.21
N ALA A 168 -12.98 -18.88 13.96
CA ALA A 168 -12.10 -18.89 12.80
C ALA A 168 -11.20 -17.65 12.70
N ARG A 169 -11.70 -16.46 13.06
CA ARG A 169 -11.07 -15.15 12.81
C ARG A 169 -10.30 -14.61 14.01
N ARG A 170 -9.36 -15.40 14.53
CA ARG A 170 -8.51 -15.03 15.69
C ARG A 170 -7.40 -14.06 15.28
N ASP A 171 -7.03 -13.17 16.21
CA ASP A 171 -5.95 -12.19 16.05
C ASP A 171 -5.97 -11.47 14.70
N ALA A 172 -7.17 -11.16 14.20
CA ALA A 172 -7.33 -10.70 12.83
C ALA A 172 -6.66 -9.35 12.59
N ARG A 173 -6.03 -9.19 11.42
CA ARG A 173 -5.55 -7.91 10.90
C ARG A 173 -6.31 -7.60 9.63
N PHE A 174 -7.16 -6.60 9.73
CA PHE A 174 -7.93 -6.10 8.59
C PHE A 174 -7.28 -4.82 8.07
N VAL A 175 -6.55 -4.94 6.97
CA VAL A 175 -5.71 -3.87 6.43
C VAL A 175 -6.41 -3.18 5.28
N ASN A 176 -6.66 -1.88 5.43
CA ASN A 176 -7.34 -1.06 4.45
C ASN A 176 -6.61 0.27 4.26
N SER A 177 -6.56 0.77 3.03
CA SER A 177 -5.99 2.08 2.74
C SER A 177 -7.02 3.19 3.00
N ALA A 178 -6.54 4.33 3.50
CA ALA A 178 -7.31 5.56 3.62
C ALA A 178 -6.64 6.67 2.77
N MET A 179 -7.43 7.63 2.29
CA MET A 179 -6.90 8.82 1.64
C MET A 179 -6.24 9.74 2.68
N MET A 180 -6.94 9.96 3.79
CA MET A 180 -6.53 10.88 4.86
C MET A 180 -7.05 10.40 6.23
N VAL A 181 -6.42 10.89 7.29
CA VAL A 181 -6.89 10.75 8.66
C VAL A 181 -6.86 12.11 9.35
N THR A 182 -7.91 12.46 10.08
CA THR A 182 -7.95 13.68 10.89
C THR A 182 -7.13 13.52 12.16
N ALA A 183 -6.67 14.62 12.77
CA ALA A 183 -5.88 14.59 14.00
C ALA A 183 -6.65 13.97 15.19
N LEU A 184 -7.98 13.89 15.10
CA LEU A 184 -8.84 13.20 16.07
C LEU A 184 -9.05 11.70 15.75
N GLY A 185 -8.50 11.19 14.65
CA GLY A 185 -8.51 9.78 14.27
C GLY A 185 -9.71 9.34 13.43
N ALA A 186 -10.46 10.26 12.82
CA ALA A 186 -11.46 9.89 11.80
C ALA A 186 -10.78 9.67 10.45
N ALA A 187 -11.19 8.65 9.70
CA ALA A 187 -10.60 8.33 8.39
C ALA A 187 -11.51 8.74 7.23
N VAL A 188 -10.88 9.09 6.11
CA VAL A 188 -11.52 9.50 4.87
C VAL A 188 -10.96 8.62 3.74
N SER A 189 -11.84 7.94 3.02
CA SER A 189 -11.45 6.93 2.01
C SER A 189 -12.25 7.02 0.71
N ASP A 190 -13.40 7.71 0.70
CA ASP A 190 -14.36 7.62 -0.41
C ASP A 190 -14.89 8.96 -0.95
N GLY A 191 -14.57 10.09 -0.31
CA GLY A 191 -15.11 11.39 -0.72
C GLY A 191 -14.19 12.57 -0.47
N THR A 192 -14.40 13.63 -1.23
CA THR A 192 -13.76 14.95 -1.05
C THR A 192 -14.50 15.80 0.00
N GLU A 193 -13.90 16.93 0.39
CA GLU A 193 -14.43 17.82 1.43
C GLU A 193 -15.77 18.45 1.07
N ASP A 194 -16.02 18.69 -0.21
CA ASP A 194 -17.28 19.20 -0.77
C ASP A 194 -18.31 18.10 -1.03
N GLY A 195 -18.03 16.85 -0.63
CA GLY A 195 -18.94 15.71 -0.74
C GLY A 195 -18.95 15.04 -2.11
N GLN A 196 -17.98 15.36 -2.99
CA GLN A 196 -17.84 14.61 -4.24
C GLN A 196 -17.35 13.19 -3.92
N VAL A 197 -18.12 12.21 -4.38
CA VAL A 197 -17.78 10.79 -4.24
C VAL A 197 -16.61 10.47 -5.18
N VAL A 198 -15.51 9.98 -4.60
CA VAL A 198 -14.31 9.53 -5.31
C VAL A 198 -14.38 8.02 -5.56
N SER A 199 -14.86 7.27 -4.57
CA SER A 199 -15.02 5.81 -4.61
C SER A 199 -16.20 5.39 -3.72
N GLY A 200 -16.42 4.09 -3.53
CA GLY A 200 -17.39 3.59 -2.55
C GLY A 200 -16.71 3.20 -1.24
N VAL A 201 -17.46 3.25 -0.13
CA VAL A 201 -17.01 2.73 1.18
C VAL A 201 -16.53 1.27 1.11
N GLY A 202 -17.18 0.46 0.27
CA GLY A 202 -16.93 -0.97 0.16
C GLY A 202 -17.06 -1.70 1.50
N GLY A 203 -16.29 -2.78 1.69
CA GLY A 203 -16.23 -3.50 2.96
C GLY A 203 -15.35 -2.88 4.04
N GLN A 204 -14.73 -1.70 3.81
CA GLN A 204 -13.80 -1.11 4.77
C GLN A 204 -14.45 -0.94 6.15
N PHE A 205 -15.65 -0.34 6.19
CA PHE A 205 -16.41 -0.17 7.43
C PHE A 205 -16.73 -1.53 8.08
N ASN A 206 -17.09 -2.53 7.28
CA ASN A 206 -17.44 -3.85 7.79
C ASN A 206 -16.26 -4.54 8.48
N PHE A 207 -15.07 -4.47 7.90
CA PHE A 207 -13.90 -5.06 8.54
C PHE A 207 -13.45 -4.28 9.78
N VAL A 208 -13.66 -2.96 9.81
CA VAL A 208 -13.48 -2.17 11.04
C VAL A 208 -14.43 -2.64 12.14
N GLU A 209 -15.72 -2.81 11.83
CA GLU A 209 -16.72 -3.31 12.79
C GLU A 209 -16.33 -4.69 13.33
N GLN A 210 -15.94 -5.62 12.44
CA GLN A 210 -15.44 -6.94 12.84
C GLN A 210 -14.21 -6.87 13.75
N ALA A 211 -13.29 -5.94 13.51
CA ALA A 211 -12.10 -5.78 14.33
C ALA A 211 -12.39 -5.37 15.78
N PHE A 212 -13.52 -4.72 16.01
CA PHE A 212 -13.99 -4.37 17.36
C PHE A 212 -14.81 -5.50 17.98
N ALA A 213 -15.46 -6.33 17.16
CA ALA A 213 -16.23 -7.47 17.62
C ALA A 213 -15.37 -8.70 17.96
N LEU A 214 -14.22 -8.89 17.29
CA LEU A 214 -13.37 -10.07 17.41
C LEU A 214 -12.25 -9.90 18.45
N ASP A 215 -11.99 -10.96 19.22
CA ASP A 215 -10.91 -10.96 20.19
C ASP A 215 -9.53 -10.93 19.52
N GLY A 216 -8.63 -10.13 20.07
CA GLY A 216 -7.29 -9.88 19.52
C GLY A 216 -7.26 -9.20 18.15
N ALA A 217 -8.39 -8.88 17.53
CA ALA A 217 -8.45 -8.31 16.19
C ALA A 217 -8.19 -6.80 16.18
N ARG A 218 -7.58 -6.33 15.07
CA ARG A 218 -7.23 -4.93 14.84
C ARG A 218 -7.59 -4.50 13.42
N ALA A 219 -8.20 -3.33 13.32
CA ALA A 219 -8.41 -2.59 12.09
C ALA A 219 -7.17 -1.71 11.85
N VAL A 220 -6.56 -1.90 10.69
CA VAL A 220 -5.31 -1.23 10.31
C VAL A 220 -5.59 -0.34 9.12
N LEU A 221 -5.52 0.97 9.34
CA LEU A 221 -5.66 1.97 8.30
C LEU A 221 -4.29 2.45 7.84
N THR A 222 -4.01 2.32 6.55
CA THR A 222 -2.73 2.67 5.96
C THR A 222 -2.86 3.89 5.07
N LEU A 223 -1.88 4.80 5.14
CA LEU A 223 -1.80 5.95 4.25
C LEU A 223 -0.36 6.49 4.18
N PRO A 224 0.13 6.92 3.01
CA PRO A 224 1.32 7.75 2.97
C PRO A 224 1.12 9.00 3.84
N ALA A 225 2.13 9.45 4.57
CA ALA A 225 2.03 10.62 5.44
C ALA A 225 1.77 11.92 4.65
N THR A 226 2.12 11.94 3.36
CA THR A 226 1.97 13.09 2.47
C THR A 226 1.45 12.67 1.10
N ARG A 227 0.83 13.61 0.39
CA ARG A 227 0.50 13.49 -1.03
C ARG A 227 0.98 14.72 -1.80
N GLU A 228 1.24 14.57 -3.09
CA GLU A 228 1.44 15.69 -4.00
C GLU A 228 0.12 15.99 -4.72
N SER A 229 -0.32 17.25 -4.69
CA SER A 229 -1.49 17.73 -5.42
C SER A 229 -1.16 19.07 -6.07
N TYR A 230 -1.37 19.18 -7.38
CA TYR A 230 -1.04 20.37 -8.17
C TYR A 230 0.41 20.89 -7.99
N GLY A 231 1.36 19.97 -7.77
CA GLY A 231 2.78 20.30 -7.55
C GLY A 231 3.11 20.80 -6.14
N GLU A 232 2.15 20.76 -5.21
CA GLU A 232 2.34 21.05 -3.80
C GLU A 232 2.28 19.77 -2.98
N VAL A 233 3.25 19.60 -2.08
CA VAL A 233 3.22 18.50 -1.11
C VAL A 233 2.35 18.91 0.08
N THR A 234 1.42 18.05 0.45
CA THR A 234 0.48 18.27 1.56
C THR A 234 0.44 17.05 2.48
N SER A 235 0.07 17.26 3.75
CA SER A 235 -0.11 16.17 4.72
C SER A 235 -1.39 15.38 4.46
N ASN A 236 -1.34 14.06 4.63
CA ASN A 236 -2.54 13.21 4.71
C ASN A 236 -3.04 13.02 6.15
N ILE A 237 -2.24 13.42 7.15
CA ILE A 237 -2.73 13.65 8.51
C ILE A 237 -3.14 15.11 8.60
N VAL A 238 -4.44 15.38 8.64
CA VAL A 238 -5.02 16.72 8.58
C VAL A 238 -5.66 17.08 9.92
N TRP A 239 -5.80 18.35 10.25
CA TRP A 239 -6.49 18.73 11.49
C TRP A 239 -7.96 18.32 11.49
N SER A 240 -8.67 18.66 10.42
CA SER A 240 -10.09 18.36 10.20
C SER A 240 -10.35 18.15 8.70
N TYR A 241 -11.47 17.50 8.38
CA TYR A 241 -11.94 17.33 7.00
C TYR A 241 -13.48 17.27 6.99
N GLY A 242 -14.11 17.78 5.91
CA GLY A 242 -15.58 17.84 5.77
C GLY A 242 -16.28 16.52 5.45
N HIS A 243 -15.54 15.43 5.19
CA HIS A 243 -16.08 14.10 4.89
C HIS A 243 -15.53 13.03 5.84
N VAL A 244 -16.28 11.95 6.07
CA VAL A 244 -15.86 10.85 6.94
C VAL A 244 -16.36 9.50 6.43
N THR A 245 -15.45 8.53 6.39
CA THR A 245 -15.77 7.12 6.10
C THR A 245 -15.79 6.29 7.37
N ILE A 246 -14.73 6.41 8.18
CA ILE A 246 -14.62 5.73 9.49
C ILE A 246 -14.66 6.80 10.59
N PRO A 247 -15.72 6.82 11.43
CA PRO A 247 -15.83 7.82 12.49
C PRO A 247 -14.76 7.60 13.56
N ARG A 248 -14.32 8.69 14.21
CA ARG A 248 -13.27 8.65 15.23
C ARG A 248 -13.53 7.69 16.39
N HIS A 249 -14.77 7.30 16.64
CA HIS A 249 -15.14 6.33 17.68
C HIS A 249 -14.65 4.92 17.36
N LEU A 250 -14.40 4.63 16.07
CA LEU A 250 -13.86 3.37 15.58
C LEU A 250 -12.37 3.47 15.21
N ARG A 251 -11.67 4.51 15.70
CA ARG A 251 -10.23 4.66 15.49
C ARG A 251 -9.48 3.51 16.14
N ASP A 252 -8.53 2.94 15.41
CA ASP A 252 -7.76 1.79 15.87
C ASP A 252 -6.27 1.97 15.53
N ILE A 253 -5.75 1.30 14.50
CA ILE A 253 -4.35 1.47 14.09
C ILE A 253 -4.29 2.36 12.86
N VAL A 254 -3.38 3.33 12.87
CA VAL A 254 -3.00 4.10 11.68
C VAL A 254 -1.51 3.86 11.40
N VAL A 255 -1.16 3.58 10.15
CA VAL A 255 0.23 3.32 9.72
C VAL A 255 0.60 4.23 8.56
N THR A 256 1.72 4.93 8.70
CA THR A 256 2.41 5.63 7.62
C THR A 256 3.78 4.99 7.39
N GLN A 257 4.52 5.48 6.40
CA GLN A 257 5.90 5.05 6.16
C GLN A 257 6.84 5.30 7.37
N TYR A 258 6.45 6.16 8.30
CA TYR A 258 7.25 6.55 9.46
C TYR A 258 6.94 5.75 10.73
N GLY A 259 5.87 4.95 10.74
CA GLY A 259 5.58 4.06 11.87
C GLY A 259 4.10 3.82 12.11
N ILE A 260 3.81 3.33 13.31
CA ILE A 260 2.49 2.85 13.74
C ILE A 260 1.96 3.75 14.86
N ALA A 261 0.75 4.27 14.69
CA ALA A 261 -0.02 4.92 15.74
C ALA A 261 -1.14 3.99 16.21
N ASP A 262 -1.00 3.45 17.42
CA ASP A 262 -2.09 2.77 18.13
C ASP A 262 -3.03 3.83 18.74
N LEU A 263 -4.31 3.85 18.39
CA LEU A 263 -5.28 4.88 18.81
C LEU A 263 -6.44 4.33 19.65
N ARG A 264 -6.63 3.00 19.67
CA ARG A 264 -7.79 2.37 20.31
C ARG A 264 -7.79 2.66 21.81
N GLY A 265 -8.91 3.13 22.34
CA GLY A 265 -9.09 3.44 23.77
C GLY A 265 -8.30 4.66 24.29
N LYS A 266 -7.56 5.38 23.43
CA LYS A 266 -6.76 6.55 23.84
C LYS A 266 -7.61 7.82 23.93
N SER A 267 -7.16 8.79 24.73
CA SER A 267 -7.75 10.14 24.77
C SER A 267 -7.42 10.94 23.51
N ASP A 268 -8.16 12.02 23.23
CA ASP A 268 -7.87 12.89 22.08
C ASP A 268 -6.43 13.41 22.08
N ALA A 269 -5.90 13.82 23.24
CA ALA A 269 -4.52 14.29 23.36
C ALA A 269 -3.50 13.19 22.99
N GLN A 270 -3.73 11.96 23.47
CA GLN A 270 -2.86 10.82 23.16
C GLN A 270 -2.95 10.42 21.68
N VAL A 271 -4.12 10.50 21.07
CA VAL A 271 -4.31 10.22 19.63
C VAL A 271 -3.62 11.25 18.77
N ILE A 272 -3.79 12.54 19.07
CA ILE A 272 -3.12 13.61 18.34
C ILE A 272 -1.61 13.44 18.45
N ALA A 273 -1.08 13.19 19.64
CA ALA A 273 0.35 12.96 19.84
C ALA A 273 0.88 11.77 19.02
N ALA A 274 0.14 10.65 19.01
CA ALA A 274 0.51 9.46 18.24
C ALA A 274 0.48 9.70 16.72
N LEU A 275 -0.53 10.41 16.21
CA LEU A 275 -0.61 10.76 14.79
C LEU A 275 0.48 11.75 14.37
N ILE A 276 0.79 12.76 15.21
CA ILE A 276 1.92 13.67 14.97
C ILE A 276 3.24 12.90 14.91
N ALA A 277 3.43 11.88 15.78
CA ALA A 277 4.67 11.10 15.81
C ALA A 277 4.93 10.29 14.53
N ILE A 278 3.90 9.99 13.74
CA ILE A 278 4.02 9.29 12.44
C ILE A 278 3.72 10.20 11.24
N ALA A 279 3.55 11.51 11.48
CA ALA A 279 3.44 12.50 10.41
C ALA A 279 4.83 12.81 9.82
N ASP A 280 4.85 13.32 8.60
CA ASP A 280 6.06 13.88 7.99
C ASP A 280 6.50 15.14 8.77
N SER A 281 7.79 15.24 9.07
CA SER A 281 8.32 16.29 9.93
C SER A 281 8.12 17.70 9.38
N ARG A 282 7.89 17.86 8.06
CA ARG A 282 7.53 19.15 7.46
C ARG A 282 6.19 19.69 7.94
N PHE A 283 5.26 18.81 8.35
CA PHE A 283 3.87 19.17 8.73
C PHE A 283 3.59 19.01 10.22
N GLN A 284 4.46 18.32 10.94
CA GLN A 284 4.42 18.15 12.40
C GLN A 284 4.19 19.46 13.20
N PRO A 285 4.95 20.56 12.96
CA PRO A 285 4.75 21.81 13.72
C PRO A 285 3.37 22.45 13.53
N MET A 286 2.79 22.31 12.33
CA MET A 286 1.47 22.86 12.03
C MET A 286 0.39 22.13 12.85
N LEU A 287 0.40 20.79 12.81
CA LEU A 287 -0.53 19.94 13.55
C LEU A 287 -0.43 20.17 15.07
N GLU A 288 0.80 20.27 15.60
CA GLU A 288 1.03 20.57 17.01
C GLU A 288 0.43 21.93 17.41
N ARG A 289 0.66 22.96 16.59
CA ARG A 289 0.15 24.32 16.84
C ARG A 289 -1.37 24.38 16.84
N GLU A 290 -2.01 23.71 15.88
CA GLU A 290 -3.48 23.65 15.79
C GLU A 290 -4.08 22.92 16.98
N ALA A 291 -3.49 21.79 17.37
CA ALA A 291 -3.91 21.03 18.54
C ALA A 291 -3.80 21.82 19.85
N LYS A 292 -2.70 22.55 20.05
CA LYS A 292 -2.52 23.43 21.21
C LYS A 292 -3.53 24.59 21.21
N ARG A 293 -3.73 25.22 20.05
CA ARG A 293 -4.72 26.31 19.88
C ARG A 293 -6.14 25.83 20.22
N ALA A 294 -6.47 24.60 19.86
CA ALA A 294 -7.77 23.99 20.15
C ALA A 294 -7.90 23.44 21.59
N GLY A 295 -6.88 23.59 22.44
CA GLY A 295 -6.88 23.04 23.81
C GLY A 295 -6.88 21.51 23.87
N LYS A 296 -6.46 20.84 22.79
CA LYS A 296 -6.43 19.37 22.66
C LYS A 296 -5.07 18.75 22.94
N LEU A 297 -4.01 19.55 22.94
CA LEU A 297 -2.69 19.17 23.42
C LEU A 297 -2.21 20.14 24.51
N PRO A 298 -1.51 19.65 25.56
CA PRO A 298 -0.90 20.51 26.57
C PRO A 298 0.12 21.49 25.94
N LEU A 299 0.28 22.69 26.52
CA LEU A 299 1.18 23.72 25.97
C LEU A 299 2.65 23.30 26.05
N GLU A 300 2.99 22.54 27.08
CA GLU A 300 4.30 21.96 27.34
C GLU A 300 4.60 20.73 26.49
N TYR A 301 3.61 20.15 25.80
CA TYR A 301 3.83 19.03 24.88
C TYR A 301 4.97 19.36 23.91
N ARG A 302 5.81 18.36 23.66
CA ARG A 302 6.89 18.39 22.68
C ARG A 302 6.82 17.10 21.89
N ILE A 303 6.97 17.21 20.57
CA ILE A 303 7.11 16.04 19.70
C ILE A 303 8.30 15.21 20.18
N PRO A 304 8.17 13.88 20.34
CA PRO A 304 9.28 13.02 20.77
C PRO A 304 10.49 13.14 19.83
N GLU A 305 11.70 13.11 20.37
CA GLU A 305 12.94 13.30 19.58
C GLU A 305 13.05 12.33 18.41
N HIS A 306 12.72 11.05 18.63
CA HIS A 306 12.75 10.01 17.60
C HIS A 306 11.82 10.30 16.40
N ALA A 307 10.79 11.12 16.58
CA ALA A 307 9.80 11.43 15.54
C ALA A 307 10.10 12.73 14.78
N ARG A 308 11.05 13.55 15.24
CA ARG A 308 11.35 14.87 14.64
C ARG A 308 12.11 14.80 13.32
N ALA A 309 12.50 13.61 12.91
CA ALA A 309 13.24 13.35 11.67
C ALA A 309 12.53 12.30 10.81
N ASN A 310 11.21 12.42 10.68
CA ASN A 310 10.40 11.69 9.73
C ASN A 310 10.48 12.37 8.37
N THR A 311 11.51 12.06 7.57
CA THR A 311 11.76 12.69 6.28
C THR A 311 11.86 11.69 5.13
N PRO A 312 11.53 12.09 3.89
CA PRO A 312 11.68 11.24 2.71
C PRO A 312 13.11 10.74 2.50
N GLU A 313 14.11 11.54 2.84
CA GLU A 313 15.53 11.18 2.65
C GLU A 313 15.95 10.02 3.56
N ARG A 314 15.47 9.98 4.81
CA ARG A 314 15.74 8.87 5.72
C ARG A 314 15.01 7.61 5.30
N LEU A 315 13.78 7.74 4.82
CA LEU A 315 13.00 6.64 4.24
C LEU A 315 13.76 6.03 3.06
N GLU A 316 14.22 6.88 2.14
CA GLU A 316 14.95 6.45 0.95
C GLU A 316 16.27 5.77 1.30
N SER A 317 17.05 6.37 2.21
CA SER A 317 18.30 5.79 2.70
C SER A 317 18.11 4.40 3.30
N TRP A 318 17.00 4.17 4.02
CA TRP A 318 16.68 2.87 4.59
C TRP A 318 16.33 1.85 3.51
N LEU A 319 15.36 2.16 2.65
CA LEU A 319 14.78 1.15 1.76
C LEU A 319 15.63 0.85 0.53
N LEU A 320 16.36 1.84 0.00
CA LEU A 320 17.24 1.60 -1.15
C LEU A 320 18.42 0.69 -0.80
N ALA A 321 18.85 0.65 0.46
CA ALA A 321 19.85 -0.30 0.94
C ALA A 321 19.37 -1.77 0.83
N HIS A 322 18.07 -1.99 0.70
CA HIS A 322 17.44 -3.32 0.62
C HIS A 322 16.63 -3.53 -0.67
N ALA A 323 16.84 -2.72 -1.70
CA ALA A 323 16.04 -2.72 -2.93
C ALA A 323 15.91 -4.10 -3.61
N GLN A 324 16.90 -4.98 -3.46
CA GLN A 324 16.85 -6.35 -3.99
C GLN A 324 15.75 -7.23 -3.35
N LYS A 325 15.44 -6.99 -2.07
CA LYS A 325 14.37 -7.70 -1.34
C LYS A 325 13.03 -6.98 -1.41
N LEU A 326 13.04 -5.74 -1.89
CA LEU A 326 11.92 -4.81 -1.90
C LEU A 326 11.64 -4.37 -3.35
N PRO A 327 11.34 -5.28 -4.28
CA PRO A 327 11.12 -4.93 -5.68
C PRO A 327 9.84 -4.08 -5.84
N ALA A 328 9.79 -3.28 -6.90
CA ALA A 328 8.64 -2.46 -7.26
C ALA A 328 7.42 -3.31 -7.69
N PHE A 329 7.63 -4.57 -8.09
CA PHE A 329 6.58 -5.49 -8.51
C PHE A 329 6.86 -6.88 -7.91
N PRO A 330 6.59 -7.09 -6.60
CA PRO A 330 6.97 -8.33 -5.91
C PRO A 330 6.30 -9.59 -6.47
N PHE A 331 5.14 -9.44 -7.12
CA PHE A 331 4.36 -10.57 -7.66
C PHE A 331 4.11 -10.43 -9.16
N GLY A 332 5.05 -9.80 -9.88
CA GLY A 332 4.94 -9.63 -11.32
C GLY A 332 4.11 -8.41 -11.75
N THR A 333 4.07 -8.20 -13.07
CA THR A 333 3.43 -7.06 -13.71
C THR A 333 3.17 -7.33 -15.19
N ASP A 334 2.13 -6.70 -15.74
CA ASP A 334 1.83 -6.71 -17.18
C ASP A 334 2.82 -5.84 -17.99
N PHE A 335 3.70 -5.08 -17.33
CA PHE A 335 4.67 -4.21 -18.00
C PHE A 335 5.90 -4.98 -18.50
N THR A 336 6.28 -4.71 -19.75
CA THR A 336 7.57 -5.11 -20.30
C THR A 336 8.74 -4.44 -19.56
N LEU A 337 9.96 -4.99 -19.68
CA LEU A 337 11.16 -4.37 -19.10
C LEU A 337 11.36 -2.91 -19.54
N VAL A 338 11.00 -2.58 -20.78
CA VAL A 338 11.07 -1.22 -21.31
C VAL A 338 10.06 -0.30 -20.62
N GLU A 339 8.84 -0.77 -20.42
CA GLU A 339 7.79 -0.01 -19.72
C GLU A 339 8.11 0.16 -18.23
N ARG A 340 8.64 -0.87 -17.57
CA ARG A 340 9.12 -0.79 -16.18
C ARG A 340 10.19 0.30 -16.03
N ARG A 341 11.11 0.45 -16.99
CA ARG A 341 12.11 1.55 -17.03
C ARG A 341 11.47 2.92 -17.32
N LEU A 342 10.40 2.98 -18.10
CA LEU A 342 9.72 4.23 -18.46
C LEU A 342 8.93 4.82 -17.29
N LEU A 343 8.31 3.99 -16.43
CA LEU A 343 7.39 4.47 -15.38
C LEU A 343 8.00 5.56 -14.47
N PRO A 344 9.18 5.38 -13.83
CA PRO A 344 9.77 6.43 -13.00
C PRO A 344 10.12 7.68 -13.79
N ALA A 345 10.60 7.52 -15.03
CA ALA A 345 10.98 8.64 -15.88
C ALA A 345 9.76 9.47 -16.29
N LEU A 346 8.64 8.83 -16.65
CA LEU A 346 7.39 9.50 -16.99
C LEU A 346 6.79 10.20 -15.77
N SER A 347 6.88 9.59 -14.58
CA SER A 347 6.44 10.23 -13.33
C SER A 347 7.27 11.48 -13.03
N ALA A 348 8.60 11.38 -13.08
CA ALA A 348 9.50 12.51 -12.86
C ALA A 348 9.26 13.64 -13.89
N LEU A 349 9.02 13.28 -15.15
CA LEU A 349 8.70 14.24 -16.20
C LEU A 349 7.36 14.92 -15.98
N LYS A 350 6.33 14.17 -15.56
CA LYS A 350 5.00 14.72 -15.23
C LYS A 350 5.09 15.74 -14.11
N SER A 351 5.78 15.41 -13.01
CA SER A 351 5.99 16.35 -11.89
C SER A 351 6.80 17.58 -12.32
N ALA A 352 7.92 17.39 -13.04
CA ALA A 352 8.74 18.52 -13.51
C ALA A 352 8.01 19.42 -14.53
N SER A 353 7.08 18.86 -15.30
CA SER A 353 6.30 19.62 -16.30
C SER A 353 5.29 20.59 -15.65
N ALA A 354 4.99 20.44 -14.35
CA ALA A 354 4.11 21.36 -13.64
C ALA A 354 4.72 22.76 -13.48
N ARG A 355 6.05 22.89 -13.44
CA ARG A 355 6.76 24.16 -13.22
C ARG A 355 7.91 24.32 -14.22
N ARG A 356 7.94 25.43 -14.96
CA ARG A 356 8.96 25.71 -15.99
C ARG A 356 10.41 25.60 -15.48
N ARG A 357 10.66 26.00 -14.23
CA ARG A 357 11.98 25.91 -13.59
C ARG A 357 12.43 24.47 -13.39
N ASP A 358 11.52 23.60 -12.95
CA ASP A 358 11.82 22.20 -12.66
C ASP A 358 12.06 21.41 -13.95
N LEU A 359 11.28 21.67 -14.99
CA LEU A 359 11.52 21.13 -16.34
C LEU A 359 12.88 21.56 -16.90
N ALA A 360 13.26 22.84 -16.75
CA ALA A 360 14.57 23.31 -17.20
C ALA A 360 15.72 22.66 -16.41
N ALA A 361 15.57 22.49 -15.10
CA ALA A 361 16.54 21.81 -14.26
C ALA A 361 16.70 20.33 -14.63
N LEU A 362 15.59 19.63 -14.91
CA LEU A 362 15.57 18.25 -15.39
C LEU A 362 16.38 18.12 -16.69
N LEU A 363 16.07 18.96 -17.68
CA LEU A 363 16.76 18.97 -18.97
C LEU A 363 18.26 19.24 -18.82
N TRP A 364 18.63 20.25 -18.02
CA TRP A 364 20.02 20.62 -17.79
C TRP A 364 20.83 19.49 -17.15
N ARG A 365 20.27 18.82 -16.13
CA ARG A 365 20.90 17.67 -15.48
C ARG A 365 21.03 16.50 -16.46
N GLY A 366 19.96 16.17 -17.18
CA GLY A 366 19.95 15.08 -18.16
C GLY A 366 20.92 15.25 -19.32
N MET A 367 21.18 16.49 -19.77
CA MET A 367 22.20 16.79 -20.78
C MET A 367 23.63 16.56 -20.26
N ARG A 368 23.86 16.67 -18.95
CA ARG A 368 25.16 16.44 -18.31
C ARG A 368 25.37 14.98 -17.87
N SER A 369 24.30 14.21 -17.73
CA SER A 369 24.35 12.80 -17.37
C SER A 369 24.76 11.93 -18.56
N ARG A 370 25.50 10.84 -18.27
CA ARG A 370 25.83 9.83 -19.28
C ARG A 370 24.56 9.10 -19.74
N PRO A 371 24.51 8.66 -21.01
CA PRO A 371 23.43 7.81 -21.48
C PRO A 371 23.30 6.54 -20.65
N VAL A 372 22.06 6.11 -20.40
CA VAL A 372 21.75 4.87 -19.68
C VAL A 372 21.26 3.79 -20.63
N GLU A 373 21.41 2.53 -20.24
CA GLU A 373 21.03 1.38 -21.05
C GLU A 373 19.51 1.34 -21.31
N GLY A 374 19.12 1.10 -22.56
CA GLY A 374 17.71 1.00 -22.96
C GLY A 374 17.03 2.33 -23.26
N GLU A 375 17.75 3.47 -23.28
CA GLU A 375 17.20 4.77 -23.73
C GLU A 375 16.53 4.69 -25.10
N ASP A 376 17.19 4.05 -26.08
CA ASP A 376 16.65 3.99 -27.44
C ASP A 376 15.44 3.04 -27.54
N ALA A 377 15.40 1.97 -26.74
CA ALA A 377 14.22 1.12 -26.63
C ALA A 377 13.03 1.86 -26.00
N ALA A 378 13.29 2.65 -24.95
CA ALA A 378 12.30 3.49 -24.30
C ALA A 378 11.75 4.59 -25.24
N LEU A 379 12.61 5.23 -26.02
CA LEU A 379 12.20 6.21 -27.03
C LEU A 379 11.37 5.57 -28.13
N ARG A 380 11.77 4.39 -28.65
CA ARG A 380 10.97 3.63 -29.62
C ARG A 380 9.59 3.30 -29.07
N ARG A 381 9.51 2.85 -27.82
CA ARG A 381 8.23 2.52 -27.16
C ARG A 381 7.29 3.71 -27.05
N MET A 382 7.84 4.93 -26.97
CA MET A 382 7.12 6.20 -26.87
C MET A 382 6.97 6.94 -28.22
N ASP A 383 7.37 6.33 -29.34
CA ASP A 383 7.37 6.96 -30.68
C ASP A 383 8.22 8.25 -30.76
N LEU A 384 9.38 8.24 -30.10
CA LEU A 384 10.31 9.37 -29.96
C LEU A 384 11.74 9.06 -30.41
N ASP A 385 11.98 7.91 -31.04
CA ASP A 385 13.30 7.54 -31.58
C ASP A 385 13.65 8.30 -32.87
N ARG A 386 12.63 8.74 -33.62
CA ARG A 386 12.77 9.55 -34.84
C ARG A 386 11.91 10.83 -34.79
N PRO A 387 12.22 11.78 -33.88
CA PRO A 387 11.36 12.92 -33.63
C PRO A 387 11.27 13.88 -34.83
N ARG A 388 10.05 14.12 -35.31
CA ARG A 388 9.68 15.07 -36.36
C ARG A 388 9.25 16.41 -35.76
N GLY A 389 9.88 17.49 -36.18
CA GLY A 389 9.59 18.85 -35.70
C GLY A 389 10.15 19.16 -34.30
N VAL A 390 9.99 20.41 -33.88
CA VAL A 390 10.60 20.93 -32.63
C VAL A 390 10.00 20.29 -31.38
N ARG A 391 8.67 20.08 -31.37
CA ARG A 391 7.96 19.53 -30.20
C ARG A 391 8.44 18.12 -29.84
N GLN A 392 8.47 17.20 -30.81
CA GLN A 392 8.91 15.82 -30.55
C GLN A 392 10.39 15.76 -30.15
N ARG A 393 11.25 16.64 -30.71
CA ARG A 393 12.66 16.72 -30.32
C ARG A 393 12.81 17.14 -28.85
N LEU A 394 12.01 18.11 -28.41
CA LEU A 394 11.98 18.52 -26.99
C LEU A 394 11.44 17.40 -26.09
N SER A 395 10.38 16.69 -26.50
CA SER A 395 9.86 15.54 -25.75
C SER A 395 10.86 14.40 -25.64
N ALA A 396 11.57 14.07 -26.72
CA ALA A 396 12.63 13.06 -26.71
C ALA A 396 13.80 13.46 -25.80
N LEU A 397 14.21 14.73 -25.83
CA LEU A 397 15.24 15.26 -24.93
C LEU A 397 14.80 15.19 -23.46
N ALA A 398 13.57 15.59 -23.17
CA ALA A 398 13.01 15.55 -21.82
C ALA A 398 12.89 14.12 -21.29
N LEU A 399 12.48 13.17 -22.14
CA LEU A 399 12.41 11.76 -21.77
C LEU A 399 13.81 11.16 -21.52
N ARG A 400 14.80 11.43 -22.38
CA ARG A 400 16.19 11.03 -22.15
C ARG A 400 16.71 11.60 -20.83
N ALA A 401 16.44 12.87 -20.57
CA ALA A 401 16.86 13.53 -19.34
C ALA A 401 16.24 12.87 -18.10
N ALA A 402 14.95 12.56 -18.15
CA ALA A 402 14.25 11.87 -17.07
C ALA A 402 14.80 10.45 -16.86
N LEU A 403 14.98 9.66 -17.92
CA LEU A 403 15.55 8.31 -17.85
C LEU A 403 16.94 8.31 -17.19
N ARG A 404 17.81 9.24 -17.56
CA ARG A 404 19.16 9.35 -16.99
C ARG A 404 19.17 9.75 -15.52
N GLN A 405 18.17 10.50 -15.07
CA GLN A 405 18.06 10.91 -13.68
C GLN A 405 17.49 9.80 -12.79
N THR A 406 16.49 9.07 -13.27
CA THR A 406 15.78 8.07 -12.46
C THR A 406 16.43 6.70 -12.47
N HIS A 407 17.08 6.31 -13.58
CA HIS A 407 17.67 4.98 -13.73
C HIS A 407 18.72 4.66 -12.65
N PRO A 408 19.73 5.50 -12.33
CA PRO A 408 20.73 5.15 -11.32
C PRO A 408 20.14 5.01 -9.91
N ARG A 409 19.06 5.75 -9.63
CA ARG A 409 18.49 5.89 -8.28
C ARG A 409 17.55 4.75 -7.92
N TYR A 410 16.80 4.23 -8.90
CA TYR A 410 15.74 3.22 -8.67
C TYR A 410 15.94 1.93 -9.46
N ALA A 411 17.02 1.77 -10.24
CA ALA A 411 17.23 0.59 -11.09
C ALA A 411 17.08 -0.74 -10.34
N ALA A 412 17.57 -0.83 -9.10
CA ALA A 412 17.48 -2.05 -8.30
C ALA A 412 16.03 -2.45 -7.97
N LEU A 413 15.11 -1.50 -7.81
CA LEU A 413 13.69 -1.79 -7.54
C LEU A 413 12.96 -2.33 -8.78
N PHE A 414 13.40 -1.93 -9.98
CA PHE A 414 12.78 -2.30 -11.25
C PHE A 414 13.55 -3.41 -11.98
N ALA A 415 14.56 -3.98 -11.34
CA ALA A 415 15.27 -5.16 -11.84
C ALA A 415 14.29 -6.35 -12.01
N PRO A 416 14.58 -7.26 -12.96
CA PRO A 416 13.74 -8.42 -13.21
C PRO A 416 13.53 -9.28 -11.97
#